data_AF-A0A971YDC2-F1
#
_entry.id   AF-A0A971YDC2-F1
#
_cell.length_a   1.000
_cell.length_b   1.000
_cell.length_c   1.000
_cell.angle_alpha   90.00
_cell.angle_beta   90.00
_cell.angle_gamma   90.00
#
_symmetry.space_group_name_H-M   'P 1'
#
loop_
_entity.id
_entity.type
_entity.pdbx_description
1 polymer ?
#
loop_
_entity_poly.entity_id
_entity_poly.type
_entity_poly.pdbx_seq_one_letter_code
_entity_poly.pdbx_strand_id
1 'polypeptide(L)' 'ALAYYDGYRTARLPANLLQAQRDFFGAHTYERIDRPRGERFHTNWTGHGGSTASTAYDA' A
#
# COMPACT_ATOMS: atom_id res chain seq x y z
N ALA A 1 6.31 8.91 -24.96
CA ALA A 1 7.68 8.81 -24.43
C ALA A 1 7.89 9.66 -23.17
N LEU A 2 7.54 10.95 -23.17
CA LEU A 2 7.82 11.89 -22.06
C LEU A 2 7.29 11.42 -20.69
N ALA A 3 6.01 11.08 -20.57
CA ALA A 3 5.42 10.64 -19.30
C ALA A 3 6.11 9.40 -18.69
N TYR A 4 6.59 8.48 -19.54
CA TYR A 4 7.35 7.32 -19.09
C TYR A 4 8.72 7.72 -18.54
N TYR A 5 9.44 8.58 -19.28
CA TYR A 5 10.76 9.07 -18.84
C TYR A 5 10.66 9.86 -17.53
N ASP A 6 9.67 10.74 -17.41
CA ASP A 6 9.40 11.49 -16.19
C ASP A 6 9.02 10.57 -15.03
N GLY A 7 8.20 9.54 -15.30
CA GLY A 7 7.88 8.51 -14.31
C GLY A 7 9.13 7.75 -13.85
N TYR A 8 9.98 7.34 -14.78
CA TYR A 8 11.17 6.53 -14.51
C TYR A 8 12.22 7.29 -13.67
N ARG A 9 12.43 8.59 -13.95
CA ARG A 9 13.40 9.41 -13.20
C ARG A 9 12.87 9.98 -11.88
N THR A 10 11.59 9.80 -11.58
CA THR A 10 10.97 10.32 -10.36
C THR A 10 11.19 9.35 -9.19
N ALA A 11 12.02 9.74 -8.22
CA ALA A 11 12.34 8.90 -7.07
C ALA A 11 11.12 8.53 -6.18
N ARG A 12 10.07 9.36 -6.18
CA ARG A 12 8.81 9.12 -5.43
C ARG A 12 7.60 9.37 -6.32
N LEU A 13 7.00 8.29 -6.80
CA LEU A 13 5.78 8.30 -7.60
C LEU A 13 4.52 8.29 -6.72
N PRO A 14 3.36 8.74 -7.23
CA PRO A 14 2.07 8.68 -6.53
C PRO A 14 1.52 7.26 -6.35
N ALA A 15 2.30 6.21 -6.61
CA ALA A 15 1.92 4.81 -6.41
C ALA A 15 1.60 4.47 -4.94
N ASN A 16 2.06 5.29 -3.99
CA ASN A 16 1.70 5.19 -2.57
C ASN A 16 0.18 5.37 -2.34
N LEU A 17 -0.48 6.23 -3.10
CA LEU A 17 -1.94 6.41 -3.01
C LEU A 17 -2.68 5.15 -3.45
N LEU A 18 -2.19 4.48 -4.50
CA LEU A 18 -2.75 3.21 -4.95
C LEU A 18 -2.59 2.12 -3.89
N GLN A 19 -1.44 2.06 -3.20
CA GLN A 19 -1.25 1.14 -2.08
C GLN A 19 -2.23 1.43 -0.93
N ALA A 20 -2.41 2.71 -0.57
CA ALA A 20 -3.38 3.11 0.45
C ALA A 20 -4.83 2.74 0.05
N GLN A 21 -5.23 2.96 -1.20
CA GLN A 21 -6.56 2.56 -1.69
C GLN A 21 -6.78 1.05 -1.63
N ARG A 22 -5.78 0.24 -2.05
CA ARG A 22 -5.86 -1.22 -1.98
C ARG A 22 -5.99 -1.72 -0.54
N ASP A 23 -5.28 -1.08 0.39
CA ASP A 23 -5.38 -1.39 1.81
C ASP A 23 -6.73 -0.95 2.39
N PHE A 24 -7.21 0.24 2.04
CA PHE A 24 -8.49 0.79 2.45
C PHE A 24 -9.67 -0.10 2.05
N PHE A 25 -9.75 -0.51 0.78
CA PHE A 25 -10.90 -1.24 0.25
C PHE A 25 -10.78 -2.77 0.36
N GLY A 26 -9.60 -3.31 0.68
CA GLY A 26 -9.38 -4.76 0.61
C GLY A 26 -8.32 -5.33 1.53
N ALA A 27 -7.86 -4.56 2.54
CA ALA A 27 -6.86 -5.01 3.51
C ALA A 27 -5.61 -5.65 2.89
N HIS A 28 -5.21 -5.17 1.71
CA HIS A 28 -4.09 -5.73 0.95
C HIS A 28 -2.71 -5.45 1.56
N THR A 29 -2.65 -4.64 2.61
CA THR A 29 -1.43 -4.15 3.27
C THR A 29 -0.51 -3.35 2.34
N TYR A 30 0.44 -2.63 2.92
CA TYR A 30 1.48 -1.90 2.20
C TYR A 30 2.80 -1.90 2.99
N GLU A 31 3.90 -1.54 2.34
CA GLU A 31 5.20 -1.36 3.01
C GLU A 31 5.46 0.12 3.31
N ARG A 32 6.18 0.38 4.40
CA ARG A 32 6.56 1.73 4.81
C ARG A 32 8.02 2.00 4.48
N ILE A 33 8.32 3.23 4.07
CA ILE A 33 9.68 3.66 3.70
C ILE A 33 10.62 3.84 4.89
N ASP A 34 10.08 3.92 6.10
CA ASP A 34 10.82 4.09 7.36
C ASP A 34 10.96 2.77 8.14
N ARG A 35 10.65 1.65 7.49
CA ARG A 35 10.72 0.31 8.08
C ARG A 35 11.57 -0.62 7.21
N PRO A 36 12.13 -1.69 7.79
CA PRO A 36 12.77 -2.74 7.02
C PRO A 36 11.88 -3.22 5.88
N ARG A 37 12.48 -3.40 4.70
CA ARG A 37 11.77 -3.88 3.52
C ARG A 37 11.18 -5.27 3.77
N GLY A 38 9.97 -5.49 3.28
CA GLY A 38 9.23 -6.74 3.49
C GLY A 38 8.30 -6.72 4.72
N GLU A 39 8.41 -5.72 5.61
CA GLU A 39 7.40 -5.51 6.65
C GLU A 39 6.11 -4.94 6.06
N ARG A 40 4.98 -5.63 6.30
CA ARG A 40 3.66 -5.30 5.77
C ARG A 40 2.77 -4.71 6.84
N PHE A 41 2.03 -3.66 6.51
CA PHE A 41 1.15 -2.93 7.41
C PHE A 41 -0.26 -2.87 6.85
N HIS A 42 -1.25 -3.20 7.67
CA HIS A 42 -2.65 -2.87 7.43
C HIS A 42 -3.03 -1.66 8.30
N THR A 43 -3.77 -0.70 7.75
CA THR A 43 -4.30 0.44 8.51
C THR A 43 -5.81 0.34 8.63
N ASN A 44 -6.36 0.53 9.83
CA ASN A 44 -7.79 0.74 10.00
C ASN A 44 -8.13 2.19 9.61
N TRP A 45 -8.49 2.40 8.35
CA TRP A 45 -8.68 3.73 7.78
C TRP A 45 -9.97 4.43 8.19
N THR A 46 -11.03 3.68 8.54
CA THR A 46 -12.36 4.24 8.82
C THR A 46 -12.63 4.43 10.30
N GLY A 47 -11.79 3.89 11.20
CA GLY A 47 -11.99 3.93 12.66
C GLY A 47 -13.21 3.17 13.18
N HIS A 48 -14.10 2.75 12.28
CA HIS A 48 -15.35 2.05 12.52
C HIS A 48 -15.46 0.75 11.70
N GLY A 49 -14.53 0.51 10.78
CA GLY A 49 -14.43 -0.72 10.02
C GLY A 49 -14.01 -1.85 10.96
N GLY A 50 -14.84 -2.89 11.05
CA GLY A 50 -14.52 -4.11 11.77
C GLY A 50 -13.22 -4.74 11.24
N SER A 51 -12.76 -5.78 11.94
CA SER A 51 -11.57 -6.58 11.61
C SER A 51 -11.71 -7.33 10.27
N THR A 52 -12.03 -6.63 9.18
CA THR A 52 -12.01 -7.13 7.80
C THR A 52 -10.54 -7.28 7.39
N ALA A 53 -9.81 -8.10 8.15
CA ALA A 53 -8.57 -8.66 7.71
C ALA A 53 -8.94 -9.75 6.70
N SER A 54 -8.58 -9.54 5.43
CA SER A 54 -8.38 -10.65 4.50
C SER A 54 -7.41 -11.60 5.22
N THR A 55 -7.90 -12.72 5.75
CA THR A 55 -7.03 -13.69 6.43
C THR A 55 -5.95 -14.07 5.43
N ALA A 56 -4.71 -13.66 5.69
CA ALA A 56 -3.58 -14.16 4.93
C ALA A 56 -3.55 -15.66 5.18
N TYR A 57 -3.88 -16.45 4.15
CA TYR A 57 -3.67 -17.88 4.18
C TYR A 57 -2.15 -18.07 4.09
N ASP A 58 -1.50 -18.21 5.24
CA ASP A 58 -0.16 -18.78 5.28
C ASP A 58 -0.32 -20.27 4.91
N ALA A 59 0.25 -20.66 3.77
CA ALA A 59 0.36 -22.04 3.33
C ALA A 59 1.66 -22.65 3.87
#